data_AF-A0A7G6VUD7-F1
#
_entry.id   AF-A0A7G6VUD7-F1
#
_cell.length_a   1.000
_cell.length_b   1.000
_cell.length_c   1.000
_cell.angle_alpha   90.00
_cell.angle_beta   90.00
_cell.angle_gamma   90.00
#
_symmetry.space_group_name_H-M   'P 1'
#
loop_
_entity.id
_entity.type
_entity.pdbx_description
1 polymer ?
#
loop_
_entity_poly.entity_id
_entity_poly.type
_entity_poly.pdbx_seq_one_letter_code
_entity_poly.pdbx_strand_id
1 'polypeptide(L)' 'MTKRATKRPAHFEKPAHWTNEPAPDPGKGSRHEEGERPDPTRYGDWEKNGIAIDF' A
#
# COMPACT_ATOMS: atom_id res chain seq x y z
N MET A 1 -39.92 -7.23 -2.45
CA MET A 1 -38.78 -6.56 -1.78
C MET A 1 -37.78 -7.62 -1.36
N THR A 2 -36.54 -7.56 -1.84
CA THR A 2 -35.47 -8.49 -1.43
C THR A 2 -34.98 -8.14 -0.03
N LYS A 3 -34.91 -9.13 0.88
CA LYS A 3 -34.40 -8.93 2.24
C LYS A 3 -32.92 -8.60 2.19
N ARG A 4 -32.50 -7.55 2.91
CA ARG A 4 -31.09 -7.16 3.02
C ARG A 4 -30.34 -8.15 3.91
N ALA A 5 -29.13 -8.53 3.52
CA ALA A 5 -28.26 -9.37 4.32
C ALA A 5 -27.66 -8.56 5.48
N THR A 6 -28.38 -8.44 6.59
CA THR A 6 -27.96 -7.72 7.80
C THR A 6 -27.19 -8.58 8.80
N LYS A 7 -27.05 -9.88 8.54
CA LYS A 7 -26.34 -10.82 9.41
C LYS A 7 -25.14 -11.42 8.69
N ARG A 8 -23.99 -11.45 9.36
CA ARG A 8 -22.77 -12.08 8.85
C ARG A 8 -23.00 -13.60 8.67
N PRO A 9 -22.62 -14.19 7.54
CA PRO A 9 -22.62 -15.64 7.35
C PRO A 9 -21.75 -16.35 8.39
N ALA A 10 -22.13 -17.57 8.78
CA ALA A 10 -21.37 -18.36 9.75
C ALA A 10 -20.00 -18.79 9.22
N HIS A 11 -19.89 -19.01 7.91
CA HIS A 11 -18.68 -19.46 7.24
C HIS A 11 -18.33 -18.53 6.08
N PHE A 12 -17.03 -18.39 5.84
CA PHE A 12 -16.46 -17.66 4.71
C PHE A 12 -15.61 -18.65 3.91
N GLU A 13 -16.02 -18.89 2.66
CA GLU A 13 -15.24 -19.71 1.73
C GLU A 13 -14.18 -18.85 1.07
N LYS A 14 -12.92 -19.21 1.34
CA LYS A 14 -11.76 -18.51 0.80
C LYS A 14 -11.56 -18.89 -0.68
N PRO A 15 -11.32 -17.93 -1.58
CA PRO A 15 -11.00 -18.24 -2.98
C PRO A 15 -9.76 -19.14 -3.09
N ALA A 16 -9.76 -20.07 -4.05
CA ALA A 16 -8.69 -21.08 -4.21
C ALA A 16 -7.29 -20.48 -4.46
N HIS A 17 -7.20 -19.26 -4.98
CA HIS A 17 -5.94 -18.57 -5.26
C HIS A 17 -5.39 -17.78 -4.07
N TRP A 18 -6.11 -17.69 -2.94
CA TRP A 18 -5.59 -17.01 -1.77
C TRP A 18 -4.75 -17.96 -0.92
N THR A 19 -3.51 -17.58 -0.62
CA THR A 19 -2.65 -18.28 0.35
C THR A 19 -2.71 -17.60 1.71
N ASN A 20 -2.31 -18.31 2.78
CA ASN A 20 -2.09 -17.71 4.12
C ASN A 20 -0.58 -17.58 4.39
N GLU A 21 0.22 -17.71 3.35
CA GLU A 21 1.67 -17.61 3.46
C GLU A 21 2.03 -16.19 3.90
N PRO A 22 3.07 -16.03 4.72
CA PRO A 22 3.56 -14.71 5.09
C PRO A 22 3.96 -13.94 3.82
N ALA A 23 3.86 -12.61 3.89
CA ALA A 23 4.41 -11.77 2.84
C ALA A 23 5.90 -12.10 2.64
N PRO A 24 6.43 -12.02 1.40
CA PRO A 24 7.84 -12.25 1.15
C PRO A 24 8.69 -11.26 1.95
N ASP A 25 9.90 -11.68 2.31
CA ASP A 25 10.85 -10.81 2.99
C ASP A 25 11.10 -9.55 2.16
N PRO A 26 11.15 -8.37 2.80
CA PRO A 26 11.45 -7.14 2.09
C PRO A 26 12.83 -7.24 1.45
N GLY A 27 12.91 -6.90 0.15
CA GLY A 27 14.18 -6.78 -0.54
C GLY A 27 15.05 -5.69 0.10
N LYS A 28 16.36 -5.71 -0.20
CA LYS A 28 17.26 -4.62 0.18
C LYS A 28 16.74 -3.33 -0.45
N GLY A 29 16.33 -2.37 0.36
CA GLY A 29 15.97 -1.04 -0.12
C GLY A 29 17.18 -0.41 -0.80
N SER A 30 17.12 -0.20 -2.11
CA SER A 30 18.09 0.62 -2.82
C SER A 30 17.64 2.06 -2.74
N ARG A 31 18.47 2.94 -2.18
CA ARG A 31 18.34 4.37 -2.44
C ARG A 31 18.63 4.57 -3.92
N HIS A 32 17.77 5.29 -4.64
CA HIS A 32 18.12 5.74 -5.98
C HIS A 32 19.30 6.73 -5.84
N GLU A 33 20.53 6.29 -6.10
CA GLU A 33 21.72 7.15 -6.06
C GLU A 33 21.80 8.08 -7.27
N GLU A 34 21.00 7.84 -8.31
CA GLU A 34 20.95 8.67 -9.51
C GLU A 34 19.68 9.51 -9.60
N GLY A 35 19.89 10.83 -9.48
CA GLY A 35 19.16 11.84 -10.22
C GLY A 35 17.74 12.14 -9.76
N GLU A 36 17.59 13.24 -9.01
CA GLU A 36 16.39 14.09 -8.97
C GLU A 36 15.02 13.46 -8.63
N ARG A 37 14.95 12.16 -8.36
CA ARG A 37 13.70 11.48 -8.01
C ARG A 37 13.71 11.21 -6.51
N PRO A 38 12.77 11.82 -5.75
CA PRO A 38 12.59 11.44 -4.36
C PRO A 38 12.29 9.94 -4.30
N ASP A 39 12.90 9.25 -3.32
CA ASP A 39 12.53 7.88 -2.97
C ASP A 39 11.00 7.77 -2.93
N PRO A 40 10.41 6.62 -3.29
CA PRO A 40 8.95 6.49 -3.30
C PRO A 40 8.30 6.70 -1.92
N THR A 41 9.08 6.71 -0.85
CA THR A 41 8.68 7.09 0.51
C THR A 41 8.77 8.60 0.79
N ARG A 42 9.32 9.40 -0.12
CA ARG A 42 9.45 10.87 -0.07
C ARG A 42 8.55 11.58 -1.09
N TYR A 43 7.47 10.95 -1.56
CA TYR A 43 6.54 11.61 -2.48
C TYR A 43 5.77 12.81 -1.88
N GLY A 44 5.96 13.15 -0.61
CA GLY A 44 5.40 14.35 0.05
C GLY A 44 6.42 15.41 0.48
N ASP A 45 7.73 15.14 0.36
CA ASP A 45 8.77 16.10 0.71
C ASP A 45 9.17 16.91 -0.54
N TRP A 46 8.31 17.85 -0.95
CA TRP A 46 8.63 18.76 -2.06
C TRP A 46 9.10 20.09 -1.47
N GLU A 47 10.17 20.67 -2.00
CA GLU A 47 10.63 22.01 -1.60
C GLU A 47 10.63 22.98 -2.78
N LYS A 48 10.10 24.19 -2.58
CA LYS A 48 10.21 25.31 -3.54
C LYS A 48 10.72 26.53 -2.81
N ASN A 49 11.86 27.06 -3.25
CA ASN A 49 12.52 28.23 -2.64
C ASN A 49 12.81 28.05 -1.13
N GLY A 50 13.16 26.83 -0.71
CA GLY A 50 13.42 26.50 0.70
C GLY A 50 12.17 26.39 1.57
N ILE A 51 10.99 26.26 0.98
CA ILE A 51 9.72 26.06 1.68
C ILE A 51 9.18 24.67 1.34
N ALA A 52 8.90 23.87 2.36
CA ALA A 52 8.27 22.57 2.22
C ALA A 52 6.81 22.71 1.74
N ILE A 53 6.44 21.90 0.74
CA ILE A 53 5.14 21.83 0.09
C ILE A 53 4.66 20.37 0.20
N ASP A 54 3.43 20.20 0.71
CA ASP A 54 2.69 18.93 0.76
C ASP A 54 1.31 19.12 0.11
N PHE A 55 0.67 18.06 -0.38
CA PHE A 55 -0.62 18.10 -1.09
C PHE A 55 -1.80 17.51 -0.30
#